data_AF-A0A0Q7X721-F1
#
_entry.id   AF-A0A0Q7X721-F1
#
_cell.length_a   1.000
_cell.length_b   1.000
_cell.length_c   1.000
_cell.angle_alpha   90.00
_cell.angle_beta   90.00
_cell.angle_gamma   90.00
#
_symmetry.space_group_name_H-M   'P 1'
#
loop_
_entity.id
_entity.type
_entity.pdbx_description
1 polymer ?
#
loop_
_entity_poly.entity_id
_entity_poly.type
_entity_poly.pdbx_seq_one_letter_code
_entity_poly.pdbx_strand_id
1 'polypeptide(L)'
;MRTCLLLLLFVLAPVPAFALNPACPARDGGEGWSAGCFTVEDNARVLKPEYLRKLKFGKSGKAVLLIEDPREVVAVDRRGRVVVPGIYHAGDFDYPSAPRGVARFESNGKCGFFQSRTFKVLVPAEYDHCHSFHDGETAFACKDCENYCTEIECQNARMVGGQGFAFDAEGRLLRRFAVLGLDQACPHGIEKLVEEGHYRYLKCKDDPNGPFKLR
;
A
#
# COMPACT_ATOMS: atom_id res chain seq x y z
N MET A 1 68.06 35.87 5.30
CA MET A 1 67.64 34.67 4.54
C MET A 1 66.38 34.11 5.19
N ARG A 2 65.21 34.37 4.60
CA ARG A 2 63.93 33.78 5.03
C ARG A 2 63.25 33.23 3.77
N THR A 3 63.34 31.92 3.60
CA THR A 3 62.69 31.15 2.54
C THR A 3 61.19 31.08 2.84
N CYS A 4 60.38 31.61 1.93
CA CYS A 4 58.92 31.58 2.00
C CYS A 4 58.44 30.26 1.39
N LEU A 5 57.93 29.35 2.23
CA LEU A 5 57.34 28.07 1.82
C LEU A 5 55.93 28.36 1.27
N LEU A 6 55.74 28.25 -0.05
CA LEU A 6 54.43 28.34 -0.70
C LEU A 6 53.68 27.02 -0.49
N LEU A 7 52.74 27.02 0.45
CA LEU A 7 51.73 25.96 0.60
C LEU A 7 50.74 26.03 -0.57
N LEU A 8 50.82 25.07 -1.48
CA LEU A 8 49.79 24.81 -2.49
C LEU A 8 48.54 24.23 -1.80
N LEU A 9 47.52 25.07 -1.62
CA LEU A 9 46.17 24.65 -1.27
C LEU A 9 45.53 23.95 -2.47
N PHE A 10 45.46 22.62 -2.43
CA PHE A 10 44.62 21.84 -3.35
C PHE A 10 43.16 22.14 -3.02
N VAL A 11 42.52 22.97 -3.85
CA VAL A 11 41.07 23.15 -3.84
C VAL A 11 40.46 21.87 -4.40
N LEU A 12 39.94 21.01 -3.53
CA LEU A 12 39.05 19.91 -3.91
C LEU A 12 37.79 20.53 -4.52
N ALA A 13 37.73 20.59 -5.85
CA ALA A 13 36.50 20.92 -6.55
C ALA A 13 35.45 19.83 -6.22
N PRO A 14 34.23 20.19 -5.79
CA PRO A 14 33.17 19.22 -5.60
C PRO A 14 32.90 18.58 -6.96
N VAL A 15 33.15 17.27 -7.05
CA VAL A 15 32.69 16.46 -8.18
C VAL A 15 31.17 16.62 -8.21
N PRO A 16 30.55 17.06 -9.31
CA PRO A 16 29.11 17.08 -9.39
C PRO A 16 28.66 15.63 -9.21
N ALA A 17 27.92 15.37 -8.14
CA ALA A 17 27.19 14.13 -7.99
C ALA A 17 26.28 14.07 -9.22
N PHE A 18 26.61 13.19 -10.16
CA PHE A 18 25.69 12.85 -11.24
C PHE A 18 24.42 12.37 -10.54
N ALA A 19 23.40 13.21 -10.53
CA ALA A 19 22.05 12.78 -10.21
C ALA A 19 21.76 11.65 -11.18
N LEU A 20 21.72 10.41 -10.69
CA LEU A 20 21.24 9.27 -11.44
C LEU A 20 19.85 9.68 -11.93
N ASN A 21 19.73 9.94 -13.24
CA ASN A 21 18.43 10.13 -13.88
C ASN A 21 17.54 9.01 -13.38
N PRO A 22 16.35 9.30 -12.82
CA PRO A 22 15.62 8.26 -12.14
C PRO A 22 15.15 7.30 -13.24
N ALA A 23 15.68 6.08 -13.20
CA ALA A 23 15.81 5.26 -14.39
C ALA A 23 14.41 4.85 -14.89
N CYS A 24 14.04 5.34 -16.07
CA CYS A 24 12.96 4.73 -16.84
C CYS A 24 13.56 3.56 -17.60
N PRO A 25 13.33 2.31 -17.17
CA PRO A 25 14.10 1.17 -17.65
C PRO A 25 13.98 0.99 -19.17
N ALA A 26 15.04 0.46 -19.76
CA ALA A 26 15.08 0.21 -21.20
C ALA A 26 14.06 -0.87 -21.64
N ARG A 27 13.69 -1.77 -20.73
CA ARG A 27 12.73 -2.86 -20.94
C ARG A 27 11.93 -3.15 -19.66
N ASP A 28 10.70 -3.61 -19.83
CA ASP A 28 9.84 -4.03 -18.72
C ASP A 28 10.34 -5.32 -18.02
N GLY A 29 10.13 -5.38 -16.71
CA GLY A 29 10.49 -6.49 -15.83
C GLY A 29 11.98 -6.62 -15.49
N GLY A 30 12.79 -5.59 -15.74
CA GLY A 30 14.23 -5.58 -15.42
C GLY A 30 14.57 -4.87 -14.12
N GLU A 31 14.22 -3.59 -14.04
CA GLU A 31 14.49 -2.68 -12.92
C GLU A 31 13.19 -1.95 -12.55
N GLY A 32 13.12 -1.38 -11.35
CA GLY A 32 11.98 -0.56 -10.98
C GLY A 32 11.96 0.77 -11.75
N TRP A 33 10.77 1.34 -11.85
CA TRP A 33 10.48 2.54 -12.61
C TRP A 33 10.60 3.77 -11.71
N SER A 34 11.01 4.90 -12.29
CA SER A 34 10.86 6.19 -11.63
C SER A 34 9.43 6.74 -11.76
N ALA A 35 8.95 7.45 -10.73
CA ALA A 35 7.77 8.29 -10.83
C ALA A 35 7.89 9.35 -11.96
N GLY A 36 9.10 9.82 -12.29
CA GLY A 36 9.37 10.75 -13.39
C GLY A 36 9.14 10.20 -14.80
N CYS A 37 8.89 8.89 -14.93
CA CYS A 37 8.49 8.25 -16.20
C CYS A 37 7.02 8.51 -16.55
N PHE A 38 6.26 9.08 -15.62
CA PHE A 38 4.83 9.35 -15.77
C PHE A 38 4.55 10.85 -15.84
N THR A 39 3.44 11.19 -16.47
CA THR A 39 2.81 12.51 -16.50
C THR A 39 1.43 12.43 -15.87
N VAL A 40 0.79 13.58 -15.66
CA VAL A 40 -0.61 13.66 -15.25
C VAL A 40 -1.43 14.22 -16.40
N GLU A 41 -2.45 13.48 -16.83
CA GLU A 41 -3.40 13.85 -17.89
C GLU A 41 -4.82 13.54 -17.40
N ASP A 42 -5.73 14.49 -17.46
CA ASP A 42 -7.12 14.33 -16.98
C ASP A 42 -7.22 13.78 -15.54
N ASN A 43 -6.37 14.25 -14.63
CA ASN A 43 -6.24 13.74 -13.25
C ASN A 43 -5.84 12.26 -13.14
N ALA A 44 -5.37 11.64 -14.22
CA ALA A 44 -4.84 10.28 -14.22
C ALA A 44 -3.33 10.30 -14.44
N ARG A 45 -2.60 9.42 -13.74
CA ARG A 45 -1.19 9.19 -14.01
C ARG A 45 -1.04 8.35 -15.28
N VAL A 46 -0.24 8.84 -16.23
CA VAL A 46 -0.04 8.23 -17.54
C VAL A 46 1.44 8.02 -17.81
N LEU A 47 1.83 6.83 -18.24
CA LEU A 47 3.20 6.54 -18.64
C LEU A 47 3.51 7.31 -19.93
N LYS A 48 4.64 8.02 -19.98
CA LYS A 48 5.01 8.81 -21.16
C LYS A 48 5.05 7.91 -22.42
N PRO A 49 4.52 8.36 -23.57
CA PRO A 49 4.33 7.52 -24.75
C PRO A 49 5.59 6.81 -25.26
N GLU A 50 6.78 7.41 -25.10
CA GLU A 50 8.07 6.83 -25.49
C GLU A 50 8.44 5.55 -24.73
N TYR A 51 7.85 5.32 -23.55
CA TYR A 51 8.08 4.11 -22.76
C TYR A 51 6.98 3.06 -22.95
N LEU A 52 5.82 3.43 -23.48
CA LEU A 52 4.67 2.52 -23.62
C LEU A 52 4.97 1.30 -24.49
N ARG A 53 5.76 1.48 -25.58
CA ARG A 53 6.16 0.39 -26.48
C ARG A 53 7.09 -0.65 -25.82
N LYS A 54 7.64 -0.33 -24.64
CA LYS A 54 8.58 -1.20 -23.90
C LYS A 54 7.87 -2.17 -22.96
N LEU A 55 6.57 -1.95 -22.69
CA LEU A 55 5.80 -2.73 -21.72
C LEU A 55 5.41 -4.11 -22.25
N LYS A 56 5.44 -5.12 -21.37
CA LYS A 56 4.90 -6.44 -21.63
C LYS A 56 3.51 -6.55 -21.02
N PHE A 57 2.50 -6.61 -21.87
CA PHE A 57 1.12 -6.74 -21.42
C PHE A 57 0.76 -8.21 -21.18
N GLY A 58 0.18 -8.50 -20.01
CA GLY A 58 -0.42 -9.79 -19.72
C GLY A 58 -1.75 -10.01 -20.46
N LYS A 59 -2.37 -11.17 -20.23
CA LYS A 59 -3.67 -11.54 -20.85
C LYS A 59 -4.81 -10.57 -20.52
N SER A 60 -4.74 -9.87 -19.38
CA SER A 60 -5.67 -8.80 -18.98
C SER A 60 -5.55 -7.51 -19.81
N GLY A 61 -4.55 -7.44 -20.69
CA GLY A 61 -4.20 -6.22 -21.41
C GLY A 61 -3.59 -5.14 -20.51
N LYS A 62 -3.08 -5.53 -19.33
CA LYS A 62 -2.38 -4.66 -18.39
C LYS A 62 -0.92 -5.09 -18.23
N ALA A 63 -0.06 -4.12 -17.94
CA ALA A 63 1.29 -4.33 -17.44
C ALA A 63 1.33 -3.93 -15.97
N VAL A 64 2.10 -4.64 -15.16
CA VAL A 64 2.29 -4.32 -13.74
C VAL A 64 3.70 -3.79 -13.56
N LEU A 65 3.81 -2.57 -13.04
CA LEU A 65 5.08 -1.87 -12.87
C LEU A 65 5.34 -1.66 -11.38
N LEU A 66 6.57 -1.87 -10.95
CA LEU A 66 7.07 -1.42 -9.67
C LEU A 66 7.70 -0.05 -9.87
N ILE A 67 7.18 0.98 -9.21
CA ILE A 67 7.79 2.29 -9.06
C ILE A 67 8.64 2.24 -7.79
N GLU A 68 9.89 2.72 -7.81
CA GLU A 68 10.81 2.60 -6.67
C GLU A 68 10.71 3.75 -5.66
N ASP A 69 10.43 4.96 -6.13
CA ASP A 69 10.41 6.16 -5.31
C ASP A 69 9.25 7.10 -5.71
N PRO A 70 8.17 7.20 -4.89
CA PRO A 70 7.91 6.31 -3.75
C PRO A 70 7.66 4.87 -4.23
N ARG A 71 7.96 3.89 -3.37
CA ARG A 71 7.76 2.48 -3.71
C ARG A 71 6.26 2.19 -3.87
N GLU A 72 5.85 1.84 -5.08
CA GLU A 72 4.45 1.62 -5.42
C GLU A 72 4.33 0.56 -6.51
N VAL A 73 3.33 -0.33 -6.42
CA VAL A 73 3.02 -1.25 -7.52
C VAL A 73 1.78 -0.74 -8.24
N VAL A 74 1.83 -0.68 -9.56
CA VAL A 74 0.76 -0.08 -10.38
C VAL A 74 0.39 -0.99 -11.53
N ALA A 75 -0.88 -1.00 -11.92
CA ALA A 75 -1.32 -1.59 -13.18
C ALA A 75 -1.57 -0.51 -14.23
N VAL A 76 -0.99 -0.70 -15.41
CA VAL A 76 -1.05 0.23 -16.54
C VAL A 76 -1.75 -0.42 -17.73
N ASP A 77 -2.64 0.30 -18.39
CA ASP A 77 -3.32 -0.15 -19.61
C ASP A 77 -2.51 0.07 -20.90
N ARG A 78 -3.06 -0.38 -22.04
CA ARG A 78 -2.40 -0.25 -23.35
C ARG A 78 -2.26 1.19 -23.84
N ARG A 79 -2.87 2.16 -23.18
CA ARG A 79 -2.73 3.59 -23.45
C ARG A 79 -1.73 4.25 -22.49
N GLY A 80 -1.12 3.48 -21.59
CA GLY A 80 -0.21 4.00 -20.58
C GLY A 80 -0.91 4.52 -19.33
N ARG A 81 -2.25 4.47 -19.24
CA ARG A 81 -2.97 5.00 -18.08
C ARG A 81 -2.85 4.03 -16.90
N VAL A 82 -2.54 4.56 -15.72
CA VAL A 82 -2.59 3.81 -14.46
C VAL A 82 -4.05 3.55 -14.12
N VAL A 83 -4.45 2.29 -14.16
CA VAL A 83 -5.84 1.85 -13.91
C VAL A 83 -6.05 1.33 -12.50
N VAL A 84 -4.99 0.88 -11.84
CA VAL A 84 -4.98 0.51 -10.42
C VAL A 84 -3.67 1.05 -9.83
N PRO A 85 -3.70 2.16 -9.08
CA PRO A 85 -2.56 2.67 -8.33
C PRO A 85 -2.36 1.88 -7.03
N GLY A 86 -1.22 2.03 -6.37
CA GLY A 86 -1.00 1.61 -4.98
C GLY A 86 -1.39 0.16 -4.68
N ILE A 87 -1.13 -0.77 -5.59
CA ILE A 87 -1.46 -2.19 -5.40
C ILE A 87 -0.68 -2.70 -4.20
N TYR A 88 -1.41 -3.23 -3.22
CA TYR A 88 -0.79 -3.92 -2.09
C TYR A 88 -0.12 -5.19 -2.63
N HIS A 89 1.19 -5.29 -2.42
CA HIS A 89 2.02 -6.41 -2.86
C HIS A 89 2.63 -7.10 -1.64
N ALA A 90 1.77 -7.71 -0.83
CA ALA A 90 2.14 -8.28 0.46
C ALA A 90 1.56 -9.69 0.63
N GLY A 91 2.45 -10.68 0.64
CA GLY A 91 2.16 -12.07 1.01
C GLY A 91 1.01 -12.74 0.25
N ASP A 92 0.35 -13.67 0.93
CA ASP A 92 -0.66 -14.55 0.33
C ASP A 92 -2.08 -13.94 0.29
N PHE A 93 -2.26 -12.72 0.82
CA PHE A 93 -3.57 -12.09 0.99
C PHE A 93 -3.86 -10.96 -0.01
N ASP A 94 -2.87 -10.55 -0.82
CA ASP A 94 -3.00 -9.51 -1.84
C ASP A 94 -2.36 -9.95 -3.18
N TYR A 95 -2.07 -9.01 -4.08
CA TYR A 95 -1.51 -9.33 -5.39
C TYR A 95 -0.08 -9.91 -5.25
N PRO A 96 0.27 -10.99 -5.98
CA PRO A 96 -0.48 -11.62 -7.07
C PRO A 96 -1.40 -12.78 -6.65
N SER A 97 -1.35 -13.21 -5.38
CA SER A 97 -1.95 -14.46 -4.89
C SER A 97 -3.30 -14.30 -4.20
N ALA A 98 -3.95 -13.14 -4.37
CA ALA A 98 -5.11 -12.75 -3.60
C ALA A 98 -6.24 -13.81 -3.61
N PRO A 99 -6.76 -14.22 -2.44
CA PRO A 99 -7.87 -15.15 -2.34
C PRO A 99 -9.09 -14.64 -3.11
N ARG A 100 -9.80 -15.55 -3.80
CA ARG A 100 -10.92 -15.23 -4.71
C ARG A 100 -10.59 -14.22 -5.83
N GLY A 101 -9.31 -13.90 -6.02
CA GLY A 101 -8.87 -12.87 -6.96
C GLY A 101 -9.23 -11.45 -6.53
N VAL A 102 -9.48 -11.16 -5.25
CA VAL A 102 -9.78 -9.80 -4.80
C VAL A 102 -8.62 -9.26 -3.96
N ALA A 103 -7.96 -8.23 -4.47
CA ALA A 103 -6.82 -7.60 -3.82
C ALA A 103 -7.13 -6.15 -3.45
N ARG A 104 -6.36 -5.61 -2.49
CA ARG A 104 -6.44 -4.21 -2.08
C ARG A 104 -5.56 -3.32 -2.94
N PHE A 105 -5.99 -2.08 -3.10
CA PHE A 105 -5.20 -1.03 -3.71
C PHE A 105 -5.42 0.30 -2.99
N GLU A 106 -4.46 1.21 -3.09
CA GLU A 106 -4.54 2.55 -2.51
C GLU A 106 -4.54 3.63 -3.60
N SER A 107 -5.36 4.65 -3.39
CA SER A 107 -5.31 5.89 -4.16
C SER A 107 -5.59 7.06 -3.24
N ASN A 108 -4.72 8.07 -3.26
CA ASN A 108 -4.87 9.31 -2.48
C ASN A 108 -5.11 9.06 -0.97
N GLY A 109 -4.41 8.08 -0.40
CA GLY A 109 -4.53 7.73 1.03
C GLY A 109 -5.83 7.03 1.41
N LYS A 110 -6.64 6.61 0.43
CA LYS A 110 -7.82 5.77 0.62
C LYS A 110 -7.63 4.42 -0.04
N CYS A 111 -8.21 3.39 0.54
CA CYS A 111 -8.12 2.03 0.02
C CYS A 111 -9.42 1.60 -0.68
N GLY A 112 -9.27 0.68 -1.63
CA GLY A 112 -10.36 0.02 -2.34
C GLY A 112 -9.99 -1.41 -2.73
N PHE A 113 -10.85 -2.05 -3.53
CA PHE A 113 -10.69 -3.43 -3.96
C PHE A 113 -10.74 -3.58 -5.47
N PHE A 114 -9.92 -4.49 -6.01
CA PHE A 114 -9.90 -4.80 -7.43
C PHE A 114 -9.79 -6.30 -7.69
N GLN A 115 -10.20 -6.72 -8.89
CA GLN A 115 -10.07 -8.10 -9.35
C GLN A 115 -8.65 -8.34 -9.88
N SER A 116 -7.85 -9.11 -9.16
CA SER A 116 -6.40 -9.29 -9.36
C SER A 116 -6.04 -9.87 -10.74
N ARG A 117 -6.91 -10.68 -11.33
CA ARG A 117 -6.68 -11.27 -12.66
C ARG A 117 -6.90 -10.30 -13.81
N THR A 118 -7.82 -9.34 -13.66
CA THR A 118 -8.25 -8.44 -14.74
C THR A 118 -7.85 -6.98 -14.52
N PHE A 119 -7.45 -6.64 -13.29
CA PHE A 119 -7.23 -5.26 -12.81
C PHE A 119 -8.48 -4.38 -12.97
N LYS A 120 -9.67 -4.98 -12.84
CA LYS A 120 -10.93 -4.24 -12.78
C LYS A 120 -11.12 -3.76 -11.34
N VAL A 121 -11.26 -2.45 -11.14
CA VAL A 121 -11.70 -1.88 -9.86
C VAL A 121 -13.12 -2.41 -9.55
N LEU A 122 -13.26 -3.04 -8.40
CA LEU A 122 -14.53 -3.59 -7.89
C LEU A 122 -15.17 -2.61 -6.92
N VAL A 123 -14.36 -2.04 -6.03
CA VAL A 123 -14.77 -1.04 -5.05
C VAL A 123 -13.78 0.14 -5.13
N PRO A 124 -14.25 1.38 -5.37
CA PRO A 124 -13.38 2.56 -5.43
C PRO A 124 -12.60 2.80 -4.14
N ALA A 125 -11.48 3.51 -4.27
CA ALA A 125 -10.64 3.92 -3.15
C ALA A 125 -11.29 5.07 -2.37
N GLU A 126 -12.10 4.74 -1.37
CA GLU A 126 -12.84 5.73 -0.56
C GLU A 126 -12.82 5.43 0.95
N TYR A 127 -12.14 4.37 1.37
CA TYR A 127 -12.13 3.88 2.74
C TYR A 127 -10.80 4.16 3.41
N ASP A 128 -10.80 4.33 4.74
CA ASP A 128 -9.59 4.62 5.52
C ASP A 128 -8.73 3.36 5.66
N HIS A 129 -9.37 2.23 5.94
CA HIS A 129 -8.71 0.94 6.06
C HIS A 129 -9.51 -0.17 5.37
N CYS A 130 -8.78 -1.11 4.76
CA CYS A 130 -9.32 -2.24 4.02
C CYS A 130 -8.61 -3.51 4.45
N HIS A 131 -9.38 -4.55 4.72
CA HIS A 131 -8.92 -5.90 5.00
C HIS A 131 -9.39 -6.81 3.87
N SER A 132 -8.46 -7.56 3.30
CA SER A 132 -8.77 -8.56 2.27
C SER A 132 -9.45 -9.78 2.88
N PHE A 133 -9.78 -10.77 2.06
CA PHE A 133 -10.46 -11.99 2.50
C PHE A 133 -9.55 -12.79 3.44
N HIS A 134 -9.87 -12.79 4.73
CA HIS A 134 -9.40 -13.82 5.67
C HIS A 134 -10.54 -14.83 5.85
N ASP A 135 -10.24 -16.12 5.67
CA ASP A 135 -11.17 -17.25 5.87
C ASP A 135 -12.47 -17.28 5.02
N GLY A 136 -12.50 -16.57 3.90
CA GLY A 136 -13.11 -17.12 2.68
C GLY A 136 -14.36 -16.48 2.08
N GLU A 137 -14.98 -15.46 2.67
CA GLU A 137 -16.27 -14.96 2.12
C GLU A 137 -16.49 -13.46 2.03
N THR A 138 -15.72 -12.62 2.73
CA THR A 138 -16.02 -11.18 2.76
C THR A 138 -14.76 -10.34 2.87
N ALA A 139 -14.68 -9.28 2.06
CA ALA A 139 -13.73 -8.19 2.24
C ALA A 139 -14.34 -7.11 3.13
N PHE A 140 -13.54 -6.52 4.02
CA PHE A 140 -14.00 -5.50 4.95
C PHE A 140 -13.30 -4.18 4.70
N ALA A 141 -14.04 -3.08 4.81
CA ALA A 141 -13.46 -1.75 4.83
C ALA A 141 -14.16 -0.89 5.88
N CYS A 142 -13.54 0.23 6.27
CA CYS A 142 -14.17 1.16 7.18
C CYS A 142 -13.92 2.63 6.81
N LYS A 143 -14.85 3.48 7.23
CA LYS A 143 -14.76 4.95 7.18
C LYS A 143 -14.84 5.50 8.60
N ASP A 144 -14.09 6.57 8.85
CA ASP A 144 -13.94 7.25 10.14
C ASP A 144 -13.48 6.29 11.24
N CYS A 145 -12.54 5.41 10.89
CA CYS A 145 -12.03 4.33 11.72
C CYS A 145 -10.50 4.38 11.84
N GLU A 146 -9.98 3.78 12.90
CA GLU A 146 -8.56 3.54 13.11
C GLU A 146 -8.27 2.04 13.03
N ASN A 147 -7.10 1.66 12.51
CA ASN A 147 -6.67 0.26 12.48
C ASN A 147 -5.52 0.04 13.47
N TYR A 148 -5.80 -0.70 14.55
CA TYR A 148 -4.82 -1.00 15.59
C TYR A 148 -4.21 -2.38 15.38
N CYS A 149 -2.88 -2.45 15.30
CA CYS A 149 -2.14 -3.70 15.36
C CYS A 149 -2.41 -4.37 16.71
N THR A 150 -2.73 -5.66 16.70
CA THR A 150 -2.96 -6.43 17.94
C THR A 150 -1.69 -7.16 18.40
N GLU A 151 -0.66 -7.18 17.56
CA GLU A 151 0.68 -7.71 17.86
C GLU A 151 1.76 -6.76 17.31
N ILE A 152 2.99 -6.93 17.80
CA ILE A 152 4.11 -6.02 17.48
C ILE A 152 4.38 -6.00 15.97
N GLU A 153 4.27 -7.16 15.32
CA GLU A 153 4.52 -7.36 13.89
C GLU A 153 3.33 -6.96 13.01
N CYS A 154 2.19 -6.58 13.62
CA CYS A 154 0.97 -6.13 12.92
C CYS A 154 0.47 -7.08 11.83
N GLN A 155 0.67 -8.39 11.98
CA GLN A 155 0.10 -9.37 11.03
C GLN A 155 -1.42 -9.41 11.20
N ASN A 156 -1.89 -9.20 12.43
CA ASN A 156 -3.27 -8.99 12.80
C ASN A 156 -3.53 -7.54 13.20
N ALA A 157 -4.61 -6.97 12.67
CA ALA A 157 -5.07 -5.64 13.03
C ALA A 157 -6.58 -5.60 13.19
N ARG A 158 -7.04 -4.69 14.05
CA ARG A 158 -8.43 -4.51 14.42
C ARG A 158 -8.87 -3.09 14.07
N MET A 159 -9.95 -2.99 13.30
CA MET A 159 -10.64 -1.72 13.06
C MET A 159 -11.38 -1.31 14.34
N VAL A 160 -11.27 -0.04 14.72
CA VAL A 160 -11.91 0.54 15.89
C VAL A 160 -12.55 1.87 15.52
N GLY A 161 -13.81 2.06 15.92
CA GLY A 161 -14.58 3.27 15.62
C GLY A 161 -15.04 3.37 14.17
N GLY A 162 -16.03 4.23 13.93
CA GLY A 162 -16.55 4.52 12.60
C GLY A 162 -17.55 3.49 12.05
N GLN A 163 -17.70 3.50 10.73
CA GLN A 163 -18.62 2.63 10.00
C GLN A 163 -17.85 1.58 9.19
N GLY A 164 -18.21 0.31 9.39
CA GLY A 164 -17.68 -0.83 8.68
C GLY A 164 -18.57 -1.25 7.52
N PHE A 165 -17.95 -1.83 6.50
CA PHE A 165 -18.55 -2.23 5.24
C PHE A 165 -18.07 -3.62 4.90
N ALA A 166 -18.99 -4.48 4.47
CA ALA A 166 -18.71 -5.84 4.03
C ALA A 166 -19.01 -5.97 2.53
N PHE A 167 -18.07 -6.49 1.76
CA PHE A 167 -18.21 -6.70 0.31
C PHE A 167 -18.01 -8.17 -0.06
N ASP A 168 -18.72 -8.62 -1.09
CA ASP A 168 -18.45 -9.92 -1.72
C ASP A 168 -17.30 -9.85 -2.74
N ALA A 169 -17.02 -10.99 -3.39
CA ALA A 169 -15.93 -11.13 -4.35
C ALA A 169 -16.15 -10.35 -5.66
N GLU A 170 -17.37 -9.87 -5.91
CA GLU A 170 -17.72 -9.02 -7.05
C GLU A 170 -17.69 -7.53 -6.69
N GLY A 171 -17.42 -7.18 -5.42
CA GLY A 171 -17.43 -5.82 -4.91
C GLY A 171 -18.81 -5.29 -4.54
N ARG A 172 -19.83 -6.15 -4.44
CA ARG A 172 -21.17 -5.72 -4.01
C ARG A 172 -21.18 -5.54 -2.50
N LEU A 173 -21.76 -4.43 -2.04
CA LEU A 173 -21.95 -4.17 -0.62
C LEU A 173 -22.98 -5.16 -0.05
N LEU A 174 -22.55 -6.01 0.87
CA LEU A 174 -23.39 -6.98 1.57
C LEU A 174 -24.10 -6.32 2.76
N ARG A 175 -23.36 -5.56 3.57
CA ARG A 175 -23.91 -4.85 4.74
C ARG A 175 -23.00 -3.74 5.22
N ARG A 176 -23.60 -2.82 5.99
CA ARG A 176 -22.92 -1.82 6.82
C ARG A 176 -23.07 -2.22 8.28
N PHE A 177 -22.08 -1.90 9.10
CA PHE A 177 -22.10 -2.18 10.53
C PHE A 177 -21.36 -1.09 11.31
N ALA A 178 -21.69 -0.89 12.57
CA ALA A 178 -20.89 -0.05 13.46
C ALA A 178 -19.62 -0.84 13.83
N VAL A 179 -18.45 -0.23 13.65
CA VAL A 179 -17.21 -0.81 14.17
C VAL A 179 -17.15 -0.51 15.66
N LEU A 180 -16.76 -1.50 16.45
CA LEU A 180 -16.71 -1.39 17.91
C LEU A 180 -15.80 -0.23 18.34
N GLY A 181 -16.22 0.50 19.37
CA GLY A 181 -15.37 1.49 20.04
C GLY A 181 -14.24 0.83 20.83
N LEU A 182 -13.28 1.64 21.31
CA LEU A 182 -12.12 1.14 22.08
C LEU A 182 -12.55 0.37 23.35
N ASP A 183 -13.59 0.86 24.03
CA ASP A 183 -14.19 0.25 25.22
C ASP A 183 -14.75 -1.16 24.93
N GLN A 184 -15.38 -1.32 23.77
CA GLN A 184 -15.95 -2.58 23.32
C GLN A 184 -14.91 -3.52 22.69
N ALA A 185 -13.86 -2.96 22.07
CA ALA A 185 -12.77 -3.72 21.48
C ALA A 185 -11.94 -4.44 22.57
N CYS A 186 -11.80 -3.85 23.76
CA CYS A 186 -11.13 -4.46 24.90
C CYS A 186 -12.10 -4.61 26.09
N PRO A 187 -12.96 -5.65 26.12
CA PRO A 187 -14.02 -5.80 27.12
C PRO A 187 -13.48 -5.93 28.57
N HIS A 188 -12.25 -6.39 28.74
CA HIS A 188 -11.57 -6.48 30.04
C HIS A 188 -10.64 -5.29 30.34
N GLY A 189 -10.71 -4.25 29.50
CA GLY A 189 -9.86 -3.07 29.58
C GLY A 189 -8.59 -3.17 28.74
N ILE A 190 -7.99 -2.01 28.50
CA ILE A 190 -6.76 -1.86 27.73
C ILE A 190 -5.56 -2.16 28.65
N GLU A 191 -4.64 -3.01 28.20
CA GLU A 191 -3.36 -3.25 28.85
C GLU A 191 -2.30 -2.25 28.36
N LYS A 192 -2.22 -2.05 27.04
CA LYS A 192 -1.28 -1.12 26.42
C LYS A 192 -1.90 -0.50 25.16
N LEU A 193 -1.76 0.81 25.02
CA LEU A 193 -2.14 1.58 23.84
C LEU A 193 -0.95 2.44 23.45
N VAL A 194 -0.47 2.29 22.21
CA VAL A 194 0.63 3.09 21.66
C VAL A 194 0.16 3.76 20.38
N GLU A 195 0.37 5.07 20.31
CA GLU A 195 0.02 5.91 19.16
C GLU A 195 1.23 6.77 18.79
N GLU A 196 2.05 6.27 17.87
CA GLU A 196 3.30 6.93 17.45
C GLU A 196 3.31 7.11 15.93
N GLY A 197 3.15 8.35 15.45
CA GLY A 197 3.04 8.63 14.02
C GLY A 197 1.86 7.88 13.40
N HIS A 198 2.13 7.07 12.37
CA HIS A 198 1.15 6.17 11.74
C HIS A 198 1.03 4.79 12.41
N TYR A 199 1.89 4.49 13.38
CA TYR A 199 1.83 3.24 14.13
C TYR A 199 0.78 3.34 15.24
N ARG A 200 -0.12 2.35 15.27
CA ARG A 200 -1.20 2.21 16.24
C ARG A 200 -1.18 0.78 16.77
N TYR A 201 -0.89 0.60 18.05
CA TYR A 201 -0.85 -0.73 18.69
C TYR A 201 -1.76 -0.77 19.91
N LEU A 202 -2.60 -1.80 19.95
CA LEU A 202 -3.57 -2.03 21.02
C LEU A 202 -3.40 -3.44 21.58
N LYS A 203 -3.02 -3.52 22.86
CA LYS A 203 -3.06 -4.74 23.66
C LYS A 203 -4.21 -4.66 24.66
N CYS A 204 -5.18 -5.55 24.53
CA CYS A 204 -6.24 -5.72 25.52
C CYS A 204 -5.76 -6.61 26.67
N LYS A 205 -6.32 -6.43 27.87
CA LYS A 205 -6.11 -7.38 28.99
C LYS A 205 -6.74 -8.72 28.67
N ASP A 206 -6.09 -9.79 29.13
CA ASP A 206 -6.61 -11.15 29.01
C ASP A 206 -7.94 -11.31 29.77
N ASP A 207 -8.80 -12.21 29.27
CA ASP A 207 -10.01 -12.62 29.98
C ASP A 207 -9.63 -13.35 31.27
N PRO A 208 -10.00 -12.84 32.47
CA PRO A 208 -9.69 -13.49 33.74
C PRO A 208 -10.31 -14.89 33.91
N ASN A 209 -11.29 -15.25 33.07
CA ASN A 209 -11.94 -16.56 33.02
C ASN A 209 -11.62 -17.33 31.72
N GLY A 210 -10.67 -16.83 30.92
CA GLY A 210 -10.32 -17.40 29.63
C GLY A 210 -9.67 -18.80 29.74
N PRO A 211 -9.77 -19.63 28.69
CA PRO A 211 -9.26 -20.99 28.69
C PRO A 211 -7.72 -21.10 28.76
N PHE A 212 -7.01 -19.99 28.54
CA PHE A 212 -5.54 -19.92 28.53
C PHE A 212 -4.94 -19.30 29.80
N LYS A 213 -5.73 -19.13 30.86
CA LYS A 213 -5.24 -18.62 32.13
C LYS A 213 -4.15 -19.55 32.69
N LEU A 214 -2.92 -19.04 32.79
CA LEU A 214 -1.86 -19.71 33.54
C LEU A 214 -2.27 -19.73 35.02
N ARG A 215 -2.40 -20.94 35.58
CA ARG A 215 -2.74 -21.16 36.99
C ARG A 215 -1.54 -20.93 37.90
#